data_AF-D6PL15-F1
#
_entry.id   AF-D6PL15-F1
#
_cell.length_a   1.000
_cell.length_b   1.000
_cell.length_c   1.000
_cell.angle_alpha   90.00
_cell.angle_beta   90.00
_cell.angle_gamma   90.00
#
_symmetry.space_group_name_H-M   'P 1'
#
loop_
_entity.id
_entity.type
_entity.pdbx_description
1 polymer ?
#
loop_
_entity_poly.entity_id
_entity_poly.type
_entity_poly.pdbx_seq_one_letter_code
_entity_poly.pdbx_strand_id
1 'polypeptide(L)'
;MPQNELYNDFLNSADVVLGMSGGEGWGLPEFQAVALGAHAVILNCTAYKEWANDSNSVIVEPSGKKEAYDGVFFKKGDTWNQGKIFDYGEDQFTKACDQVIERVNNDRCNHKGLELAQEFNSEKLADNILKILVDLET
;
A
#
# COMPACT_ATOMS: atom_id res chain seq x y z
N MET A 1 -6.45 -17.87 -1.05
CA MET A 1 -7.61 -18.05 -1.96
C MET A 1 -7.13 -18.85 -3.15
N PRO A 2 -7.73 -20.01 -3.47
CA PRO A 2 -7.16 -20.97 -4.41
C PRO A 2 -7.31 -20.58 -5.91
N GLN A 3 -8.15 -19.60 -6.24
CA GLN A 3 -8.42 -19.17 -7.61
C GLN A 3 -8.39 -17.64 -7.72
N ASN A 4 -7.92 -17.14 -8.88
CA ASN A 4 -7.83 -15.70 -9.14
C ASN A 4 -9.20 -15.01 -9.16
N GLU A 5 -10.22 -15.69 -9.67
CA GLU A 5 -11.60 -15.17 -9.70
C GLU A 5 -12.08 -14.85 -8.28
N LEU A 6 -11.90 -15.77 -7.33
CA LEU A 6 -12.27 -15.54 -5.93
C LEU A 6 -11.48 -14.39 -5.29
N TYR A 7 -10.21 -14.23 -5.64
CA TYR A 7 -9.40 -13.11 -5.15
C TYR A 7 -9.89 -11.77 -5.73
N ASN A 8 -10.23 -11.74 -7.01
CA ASN A 8 -10.79 -10.58 -7.66
C ASN A 8 -12.15 -10.21 -7.06
N ASP A 9 -13.03 -11.18 -6.87
CA ASP A 9 -14.34 -10.97 -6.23
C ASP A 9 -14.15 -10.42 -4.81
N PHE A 10 -13.21 -10.97 -4.05
CA PHE A 10 -12.88 -10.47 -2.71
C PHE A 10 -12.43 -9.00 -2.74
N LEU A 11 -11.45 -8.65 -3.58
CA LEU A 11 -10.98 -7.27 -3.70
C LEU A 11 -12.08 -6.31 -4.17
N ASN A 12 -12.87 -6.69 -5.17
CA ASN A 12 -13.95 -5.85 -5.70
C ASN A 12 -15.13 -5.71 -4.74
N SER A 13 -15.26 -6.58 -3.75
CA SER A 13 -16.30 -6.49 -2.72
C SER A 13 -15.99 -5.46 -1.63
N ALA A 14 -14.75 -4.98 -1.55
CA ALA A 14 -14.31 -4.06 -0.52
C ALA A 14 -14.53 -2.60 -0.91
N ASP A 15 -15.09 -1.82 0.01
CA ASP A 15 -15.18 -0.35 -0.12
C ASP A 15 -13.91 0.36 0.33
N VAL A 16 -13.19 -0.27 1.28
CA VAL A 16 -12.00 0.27 1.93
C VAL A 16 -10.95 -0.82 2.06
N VAL A 17 -9.69 -0.48 1.76
CA VAL A 17 -8.52 -1.28 2.10
C VAL A 17 -7.66 -0.60 3.16
N LEU A 18 -7.06 -1.37 4.06
CA LEU A 18 -6.19 -0.88 5.14
C LEU A 18 -4.76 -1.36 4.93
N GLY A 19 -3.84 -0.43 4.68
CA GLY A 19 -2.41 -0.69 4.49
C GLY A 19 -1.59 -0.13 5.65
N MET A 20 -1.53 -0.88 6.75
CA MET A 20 -0.85 -0.45 7.99
C MET A 20 0.45 -1.21 8.27
N SER A 21 1.04 -1.84 7.25
CA SER A 21 2.31 -2.54 7.33
C SER A 21 3.46 -1.55 7.53
N GLY A 22 4.21 -1.70 8.63
CA GLY A 22 5.34 -0.81 8.97
C GLY A 22 6.63 -1.08 8.18
N GLY A 23 6.61 -2.04 7.25
CA GLY A 23 7.80 -2.57 6.59
C GLY A 23 7.51 -3.09 5.19
N GLU A 24 6.68 -2.37 4.44
CA GLU A 24 6.13 -2.88 3.18
C GLU A 24 7.01 -2.62 1.96
N GLY A 25 7.22 -3.63 1.13
CA GLY A 25 8.05 -3.55 -0.08
C GLY A 25 7.33 -2.97 -1.29
N TRP A 26 6.00 -3.10 -1.36
CA TRP A 26 5.16 -2.45 -2.38
C TRP A 26 3.71 -2.26 -1.91
N GLY A 27 3.13 -3.27 -1.25
CA GLY A 27 1.71 -3.28 -0.87
C GLY A 27 0.81 -3.67 -2.02
N LEU A 28 1.10 -4.81 -2.67
CA LEU A 28 0.38 -5.26 -3.86
C LEU A 28 -1.14 -5.38 -3.65
N PRO A 29 -1.65 -6.01 -2.58
CA PRO A 29 -3.10 -6.09 -2.35
C PRO A 29 -3.76 -4.71 -2.20
N GLU A 30 -3.12 -3.80 -1.47
CA GLU A 30 -3.64 -2.45 -1.22
C GLU A 30 -3.60 -1.59 -2.47
N PHE A 31 -2.46 -1.60 -3.18
CA PHE A 31 -2.31 -0.95 -4.47
C PHE A 31 -3.39 -1.42 -5.45
N GLN A 32 -3.59 -2.74 -5.58
CA GLN A 32 -4.59 -3.32 -6.48
C GLN A 32 -6.01 -2.90 -6.11
N ALA A 33 -6.37 -2.94 -4.82
CA ALA A 33 -7.69 -2.51 -4.36
C ALA A 33 -7.95 -1.03 -4.70
N VAL A 34 -6.97 -0.15 -4.45
CA VAL A 34 -7.09 1.28 -4.78
C VAL A 34 -7.17 1.50 -6.29
N ALA A 35 -6.36 0.77 -7.07
CA ALA A 35 -6.40 0.81 -8.53
C ALA A 35 -7.71 0.28 -9.13
N LEU A 36 -8.50 -0.48 -8.36
CA LEU A 36 -9.86 -0.92 -8.70
C LEU A 36 -10.95 0.03 -8.18
N GLY A 37 -10.58 1.10 -7.48
CA GLY A 37 -11.49 2.14 -7.01
C GLY A 37 -11.95 2.00 -5.57
N ALA A 38 -11.33 1.14 -4.76
CA ALA A 38 -11.54 1.15 -3.32
C ALA A 38 -10.92 2.41 -2.68
N HIS A 39 -11.52 2.92 -1.62
CA HIS A 39 -10.88 3.90 -0.76
C HIS A 39 -9.82 3.23 0.11
N ALA A 40 -8.90 3.99 0.69
CA ALA A 40 -7.82 3.41 1.49
C ALA A 40 -7.41 4.26 2.69
N VAL A 41 -6.94 3.55 3.73
CA VAL A 41 -6.15 4.12 4.83
C VAL A 41 -4.76 3.52 4.75
N ILE A 42 -3.74 4.34 4.54
CA ILE A 42 -2.38 3.89 4.26
C ILE A 42 -1.37 4.55 5.20
N LEU A 43 -0.48 3.75 5.78
CA LEU A 43 0.66 4.24 6.57
C LEU A 43 1.70 4.89 5.66
N ASN A 44 2.12 6.11 5.98
CA ASN A 44 3.09 6.90 5.21
C ASN A 44 4.52 6.39 5.39
N CYS A 45 4.80 5.17 4.96
CA CYS A 45 6.12 4.56 5.07
C CYS A 45 6.51 3.71 3.87
N THR A 46 7.81 3.43 3.78
CA THR A 46 8.40 2.49 2.81
C THR A 46 7.89 2.71 1.38
N ALA A 47 7.49 1.65 0.67
CA ALA A 47 7.05 1.71 -0.71
C ALA A 47 5.61 2.19 -0.90
N TYR A 48 4.80 2.29 0.16
CA TYR A 48 3.47 2.89 0.02
C TYR A 48 3.55 4.34 -0.50
N LYS A 49 4.65 5.04 -0.16
CA LYS A 49 4.92 6.42 -0.64
C LYS A 49 5.12 6.55 -2.14
N GLU A 50 5.37 5.44 -2.84
CA GLU A 50 5.54 5.45 -4.29
C GLU A 50 4.22 5.66 -5.03
N TRP A 51 3.07 5.36 -4.40
CA TRP A 51 1.76 5.42 -5.07
C TRP A 51 0.64 6.04 -4.21
N ALA A 52 0.69 5.91 -2.88
CA ALA A 52 -0.32 6.44 -1.98
C ALA A 52 -0.06 7.92 -1.68
N ASN A 53 -1.10 8.75 -1.80
CA ASN A 53 -1.04 10.17 -1.47
C ASN A 53 -2.43 10.67 -1.02
N ASP A 54 -2.52 11.92 -0.55
CA ASP A 54 -3.75 12.48 0.01
C ASP A 54 -4.96 12.48 -0.95
N SER A 55 -4.70 12.45 -2.26
CA SER A 55 -5.76 12.45 -3.28
C SER A 55 -6.42 11.08 -3.44
N ASN A 56 -5.66 9.99 -3.30
CA ASN A 56 -6.17 8.62 -3.49
C ASN A 56 -6.32 7.84 -2.18
N SER A 57 -5.79 8.32 -1.07
CA SER A 57 -5.76 7.62 0.21
C SER A 57 -5.96 8.59 1.37
N VAL A 58 -6.39 8.07 2.52
CA VAL A 58 -6.28 8.75 3.81
C VAL A 58 -4.95 8.32 4.43
N ILE A 59 -4.05 9.27 4.62
CA ILE A 59 -2.68 8.98 5.04
C ILE A 59 -2.54 9.02 6.57
N VAL A 60 -1.93 7.98 7.13
CA VAL A 60 -1.55 7.90 8.54
C VAL A 60 -0.04 8.09 8.65
N GLU A 61 0.40 9.06 9.43
CA GLU A 61 1.83 9.29 9.67
C GLU A 61 2.39 8.28 10.68
N PRO A 62 3.62 7.78 10.50
CA PRO A 62 4.26 6.94 11.50
C PRO A 62 4.49 7.70 12.81
N SER A 63 4.15 7.07 13.94
CA SER A 63 4.41 7.60 15.28
C SER A 63 5.79 7.24 15.81
N GLY A 64 6.48 6.29 15.15
CA GLY A 64 7.80 5.84 15.54
C GLY A 64 8.21 4.56 14.83
N LYS A 65 9.10 3.80 15.47
CA LYS A 65 9.51 2.47 15.01
C LYS A 65 9.55 1.50 16.18
N LYS A 66 9.14 0.25 15.92
CA LYS A 66 9.23 -0.86 16.86
C LYS A 66 10.16 -1.94 16.34
N GLU A 67 10.67 -2.76 17.25
CA GLU A 67 11.49 -3.92 16.88
C GLU A 67 10.67 -4.87 15.99
N ALA A 68 11.28 -5.39 14.92
CA ALA A 68 10.59 -6.26 13.96
C ALA A 68 10.48 -7.73 14.42
N TYR A 69 10.94 -8.05 15.64
CA TYR A 69 11.11 -9.42 16.11
C TYR A 69 9.79 -10.11 16.45
N ASP A 70 9.48 -11.19 15.75
CA ASP A 70 8.28 -12.03 15.92
C ASP A 70 8.58 -13.41 16.55
N GLY A 71 9.86 -13.75 16.70
CA GLY A 71 10.31 -15.05 17.21
C GLY A 71 10.22 -16.21 16.22
N VAL A 72 9.73 -15.98 15.01
CA VAL A 72 9.55 -16.98 13.95
C VAL A 72 10.49 -16.70 12.79
N PHE A 73 10.29 -15.57 12.09
CA PHE A 73 11.09 -15.15 10.93
C PHE A 73 12.13 -14.08 11.30
N PHE A 74 11.84 -13.28 12.31
CA PHE A 74 12.68 -12.21 12.83
C PHE A 74 13.08 -12.56 14.27
N LYS A 75 14.21 -13.26 14.43
CA LYS A 75 14.76 -13.62 15.74
C LYS A 75 15.92 -12.70 16.07
N LYS A 76 15.88 -12.08 17.25
CA LYS A 76 16.90 -11.11 17.66
C LYS A 76 18.28 -11.75 17.74
N GLY A 77 19.25 -11.18 17.01
CA GLY A 77 20.64 -11.66 16.99
C GLY A 77 20.98 -12.65 15.89
N ASP A 78 20.02 -13.03 15.04
CA ASP A 78 20.30 -13.82 13.84
C ASP A 78 21.05 -13.00 12.77
N THR A 79 21.68 -13.70 11.82
CA THR A 79 22.46 -13.08 10.73
C THR A 79 21.60 -12.22 9.79
N TRP A 80 20.32 -12.56 9.64
CA TRP A 80 19.37 -11.94 8.71
C TRP A 80 18.13 -11.46 9.48
N ASN A 81 17.23 -10.74 8.81
CA ASN A 81 15.93 -10.33 9.36
C ASN A 81 16.07 -9.58 10.71
N GLN A 82 16.98 -8.60 10.74
CA GLN A 82 17.20 -7.71 11.87
C GLN A 82 16.71 -6.30 11.55
N GLY A 83 16.17 -5.59 12.55
CA GLY A 83 15.88 -4.17 12.43
C GLY A 83 14.58 -3.74 13.08
N LYS A 84 14.14 -2.55 12.69
CA LYS A 84 12.93 -1.89 13.20
C LYS A 84 11.99 -1.54 12.06
N ILE A 85 10.71 -1.75 12.28
CA ILE A 85 9.62 -1.38 11.36
C ILE A 85 8.89 -0.16 11.89
N PHE A 86 8.25 0.60 11.01
CA PHE A 86 7.42 1.74 11.40
C PHE A 86 6.23 1.29 12.24
N ASP A 87 5.82 2.18 13.13
CA ASP A 87 4.64 2.02 13.97
C ASP A 87 3.74 3.24 13.85
N TYR A 88 2.50 3.14 14.29
CA TYR A 88 1.51 4.21 14.20
C TYR A 88 0.70 4.34 15.49
N GLY A 89 0.11 5.51 15.70
CA GLY A 89 -0.76 5.77 16.84
C GLY A 89 -2.19 5.30 16.59
N GLU A 90 -2.78 4.61 17.55
CA GLU A 90 -4.16 4.10 17.46
C GLU A 90 -5.19 5.24 17.26
N ASP A 91 -5.01 6.37 17.96
CA ASP A 91 -5.89 7.54 17.81
C ASP A 91 -5.86 8.11 16.39
N GLN A 92 -4.69 8.14 15.75
CA GLN A 92 -4.54 8.65 14.39
C GLN A 92 -5.14 7.67 13.38
N PHE A 93 -4.90 6.37 13.56
CA PHE A 93 -5.51 5.34 12.74
C PHE A 93 -7.04 5.36 12.85
N THR A 94 -7.59 5.51 14.06
CA THR A 94 -9.04 5.59 14.28
C THR A 94 -9.66 6.79 13.56
N LYS A 95 -9.03 7.97 13.67
CA LYS A 95 -9.48 9.17 12.93
C LYS A 95 -9.40 8.98 11.42
N ALA A 96 -8.40 8.28 10.91
CA ALA A 96 -8.29 7.98 9.49
C ALA A 96 -9.40 7.02 9.03
N CYS A 97 -9.80 6.06 9.87
CA CYS A 97 -10.97 5.21 9.61
C CYS A 97 -12.27 6.03 9.55
N ASP A 98 -12.47 7.00 10.44
CA ASP A 98 -13.65 7.88 10.37
C ASP A 98 -13.66 8.69 9.06
N GLN A 99 -12.50 9.25 8.67
CA GLN A 99 -12.36 10.03 7.44
C GLN A 99 -12.59 9.20 6.17
N VAL A 100 -12.13 7.94 6.13
CA VAL A 100 -12.34 7.10 4.94
C VAL A 100 -13.81 6.69 4.80
N ILE A 101 -14.51 6.48 5.92
CA ILE A 101 -15.96 6.22 5.93
C ILE A 101 -16.71 7.42 5.33
N GLU A 102 -16.32 8.65 5.68
CA GLU A 102 -16.89 9.85 5.06
C GLU A 102 -16.64 9.91 3.56
N ARG A 103 -15.43 9.55 3.08
CA ARG A 103 -15.15 9.48 1.64
C ARG A 103 -16.06 8.48 0.94
N VAL A 104 -16.20 7.27 1.47
CA VAL A 104 -17.09 6.22 0.92
C VAL A 104 -18.55 6.67 0.90
N ASN A 105 -19.03 7.34 1.95
CA ASN A 105 -20.40 7.85 2.03
C ASN A 105 -20.68 8.95 0.99
N ASN A 106 -19.68 9.76 0.65
CA ASN A 106 -19.79 10.80 -0.36
C ASN A 106 -19.76 10.22 -1.78
N ASP A 107 -18.83 9.30 -2.03
CA ASP A 107 -18.73 8.56 -3.27
C ASP A 107 -18.09 7.20 -2.97
N ARG A 108 -18.78 6.13 -3.32
CA ARG A 108 -18.27 4.78 -3.11
C ARG A 108 -17.01 4.51 -3.93
N CYS A 109 -16.83 5.19 -5.06
CA CYS A 109 -15.69 4.99 -5.96
C CYS A 109 -14.57 6.00 -5.69
N ASN A 110 -13.35 5.50 -5.49
CA ASN A 110 -12.14 6.29 -5.46
C ASN A 110 -11.62 6.55 -6.87
N HIS A 111 -12.14 7.61 -7.50
CA HIS A 111 -11.75 7.99 -8.85
C HIS A 111 -10.26 8.30 -9.01
N LYS A 112 -9.60 8.82 -7.97
CA LYS A 112 -8.14 9.05 -7.96
C LYS A 112 -7.35 7.77 -7.84
N GLY A 113 -7.88 6.76 -7.16
CA GLY A 113 -7.31 5.43 -7.15
C GLY A 113 -7.28 4.79 -8.54
N LEU A 114 -8.34 4.95 -9.34
CA LEU A 114 -8.41 4.41 -10.71
C LEU A 114 -7.31 4.94 -11.64
N GLU A 115 -6.80 6.16 -11.40
CA GLU A 115 -5.69 6.74 -12.17
C GLU A 115 -4.40 5.92 -12.00
N LEU A 116 -4.21 5.21 -10.88
CA LEU A 116 -3.03 4.38 -10.63
C LEU A 116 -2.88 3.24 -11.64
N ALA A 117 -4.00 2.64 -12.09
CA ALA A 117 -3.94 1.58 -13.11
C ALA A 117 -3.39 2.08 -14.45
N GLN A 118 -3.58 3.37 -14.75
CA GLN A 118 -3.05 4.03 -15.94
C GLN A 118 -1.60 4.48 -15.73
N GLU A 119 -1.25 4.85 -14.49
CA GLU A 119 0.10 5.27 -14.11
C GLU A 119 1.08 4.10 -14.07
N PHE A 120 0.71 3.00 -13.43
CA PHE A 120 1.54 1.83 -13.19
C PHE A 120 1.14 0.66 -14.10
N ASN A 121 1.19 0.89 -15.40
CA ASN A 121 0.87 -0.12 -16.41
C ASN A 121 2.12 -0.83 -16.95
N SER A 122 1.91 -1.99 -17.56
CA SER A 122 3.01 -2.83 -18.09
C SER A 122 3.82 -2.17 -19.21
N GLU A 123 3.21 -1.29 -20.01
CA GLU A 123 3.92 -0.57 -21.07
C GLU A 123 4.95 0.39 -20.48
N LYS A 124 4.52 1.23 -19.52
CA LYS A 124 5.41 2.14 -18.79
C LYS A 124 6.50 1.38 -18.03
N LEU A 125 6.17 0.23 -17.45
CA LEU A 125 7.17 -0.63 -16.81
C LEU A 125 8.24 -1.08 -17.81
N ALA A 126 7.83 -1.60 -18.96
CA ALA A 126 8.75 -2.06 -20.00
C ALA A 126 9.62 -0.91 -20.53
N ASP A 127 9.02 0.25 -20.81
CA ASP A 127 9.71 1.45 -21.28
C ASP A 127 10.76 1.92 -20.28
N ASN A 128 10.43 1.95 -18.98
CA ASN A 128 11.35 2.35 -17.93
C ASN A 128 12.55 1.39 -17.80
N ILE A 129 12.31 0.08 -17.91
CA ILE A 129 13.38 -0.92 -17.87
C ILE A 129 14.29 -0.77 -19.10
N LEU A 130 13.71 -0.66 -20.29
CA LEU A 130 14.46 -0.50 -21.54
C LEU A 130 15.34 0.75 -21.51
N LYS A 131 14.82 1.86 -21.01
CA LYS A 131 15.58 3.11 -20.85
C LYS A 131 16.83 2.90 -20.00
N ILE A 132 16.69 2.25 -18.83
CA ILE A 132 17.82 1.98 -17.94
C ILE A 132 18.86 1.07 -18.62
N LEU A 133 18.42 0.06 -19.37
CA LEU A 133 19.33 -0.83 -20.09
C LEU A 133 20.13 -0.09 -21.17
N VAL A 134 19.49 0.79 -21.94
CA VAL A 134 20.16 1.61 -22.95
C VAL A 134 21.17 2.55 -22.31
N ASP A 135 20.80 3.21 -21.21
CA ASP A 135 21.68 4.14 -20.49
C ASP A 135 22.93 3.45 -19.91
N LEU A 136 22.87 2.13 -19.63
CA LEU A 136 24.03 1.35 -19.17
C LEU A 136 24.98 0.94 -20.29
N GLU A 137 24.55 0.96 -21.55
CA GLU A 137 25.36 0.60 -22.72
C GLU A 137 26.13 1.80 -23.31
N THR A 138 25.79 3.03 -22.89
CA THR A 138 26.43 4.29 -23.29
C THR A 138 27.37 4.84 -22.24
#